data_AF-A0A7U4XWV9-F1
#
_entry.id   AF-A0A7U4XWV9-F1
#
_cell.length_a   1.000
_cell.length_b   1.000
_cell.length_c   1.000
_cell.angle_alpha   90.00
_cell.angle_beta   90.00
_cell.angle_gamma   90.00
#
_symmetry.space_group_name_H-M   'P 1'
#
loop_
_entity.id
_entity.type
_entity.pdbx_description
1 polymer ?
#
loop_
_entity_poly.entity_id
_entity_poly.type
_entity_poly.pdbx_seq_one_letter_code
_entity_poly.pdbx_strand_id
1 'polypeptide(L)'
;MNRREILTAGSAAFVASPALASASSARTILTGGPIHTGVAGRSPAEAIAVEGSRVVAIGSLRAVRAALPRAKEIDLAGAAALPGLVDSHAHMTGIGLREMTLNLDSVKSIAELQAKLAAWAAQNPTGPIAGRGWIETHWPEGRFPTRQDVDAIVPDRPLLLGRSDGHAALANSALLKLAGIDSSTASPPGGQILKDASGEPTGMLIDNAQALVESRMPTATPDMIRQALVKADRLYASRGWTGLHNMSVSGEDLIALKALALSGEVQLRVDNYLDIPFATEVLRRGPSVDSTGRISTRGVKIYSDGALGSRGAALLAPYADAPESEGLLLTPEAQVLAVLERAKKSGAQVAMHAIGDRGNRQSLDWFERVLDHAKTNRRWRIEHAQVVSPPDMPRFAKLGVIASMQPSHAIGDLFFAPARLGPERLKGAYAWTSLLKTGAVVCGGSDAPVEQGDPRIEFYAAIYRHALNGYVGPDWGLEERVSRQQALGMFTRSAAYAVGAERSRGTLAVGQAASISVFSRDFMTVKPADILDAKTVLTMVDGKIVYEG
;
A
#
# COMPACT_ATOMS: atom_id res chain seq x y z
N MET A 1 17.57 67.03 44.01
CA MET A 1 16.29 67.78 44.01
C MET A 1 15.16 66.82 43.65
N ASN A 2 13.98 67.08 44.21
CA ASN A 2 12.88 66.17 44.49
C ASN A 2 12.12 65.57 43.29
N ARG A 3 11.52 64.41 43.57
CA ARG A 3 10.42 63.72 42.87
C ARG A 3 9.16 64.61 42.70
N ARG A 4 8.45 64.43 41.57
CA ARG A 4 6.98 64.57 41.36
C ARG A 4 6.67 64.00 39.96
N GLU A 5 6.11 62.79 39.86
CA GLU A 5 4.67 62.50 39.73
C GLU A 5 3.98 63.19 38.54
N ILE A 6 3.75 62.43 37.47
CA ILE A 6 2.51 62.50 36.66
C ILE A 6 2.08 61.06 36.38
N LEU A 7 1.02 60.64 37.07
CA LEU A 7 0.22 59.45 36.79
C LEU A 7 -0.77 59.80 35.66
N THR A 8 -0.69 59.09 34.53
CA THR A 8 -1.80 58.97 33.57
C THR A 8 -2.35 57.56 33.65
N ALA A 9 -3.58 57.46 34.17
CA ALA A 9 -4.35 56.23 34.23
C ALA A 9 -4.79 55.82 32.80
N GLY A 10 -4.21 54.74 32.29
CA GLY A 10 -4.72 54.04 31.11
C GLY A 10 -5.51 52.81 31.54
N SER A 11 -6.83 52.87 31.46
CA SER A 11 -7.70 51.71 31.61
C SER A 11 -7.48 50.74 30.44
N ALA A 12 -6.64 49.73 30.64
CA ALA A 12 -6.56 48.58 29.74
C ALA A 12 -7.77 47.68 30.02
N ALA A 13 -8.77 47.74 29.15
CA ALA A 13 -9.84 46.76 29.11
C ALA A 13 -9.24 45.38 28.81
N PHE A 14 -9.25 44.50 29.81
CA PHE A 14 -9.06 43.07 29.58
C PHE A 14 -10.24 42.58 28.76
N VAL A 15 -10.06 42.48 27.44
CA VAL A 15 -10.95 41.67 26.61
C VAL A 15 -10.63 40.23 26.97
N ALA A 16 -11.45 39.66 27.85
CA ALA A 16 -11.45 38.22 28.11
C ALA A 16 -11.67 37.52 26.77
N SER A 17 -10.63 36.85 26.26
CA SER A 17 -10.80 35.91 25.15
C SER A 17 -11.87 34.91 25.56
N PRO A 18 -12.89 34.64 24.72
CA PRO A 18 -13.84 33.58 25.03
C PRO A 18 -13.03 32.30 25.12
N ALA A 19 -13.06 31.66 26.29
CA ALA A 19 -12.56 30.32 26.45
C ALA A 19 -13.24 29.47 25.38
N LEU A 20 -12.45 28.97 24.42
CA LEU A 20 -12.90 27.94 23.49
C LEU A 20 -13.53 26.85 24.35
N ALA A 21 -14.85 26.73 24.28
CA ALA A 21 -15.57 25.65 24.91
C ALA A 21 -14.90 24.36 24.43
N SER A 22 -14.26 23.64 25.35
CA SER A 22 -13.77 22.30 25.10
C SER A 22 -14.97 21.48 24.64
N ALA A 23 -15.08 21.25 23.33
CA ALA A 23 -16.05 20.31 22.80
C ALA A 23 -15.88 19.01 23.61
N SER A 24 -16.94 18.55 24.28
CA SER A 24 -16.83 17.33 25.08
C SER A 24 -16.34 16.23 24.15
N SER A 25 -15.22 15.60 24.49
CA SER A 25 -14.67 14.50 23.70
C SER A 25 -15.75 13.43 23.51
N ALA A 26 -15.82 12.83 22.32
CA ALA A 26 -16.72 11.71 22.10
C ALA A 26 -16.37 10.57 23.06
N ARG A 27 -17.38 9.99 23.73
CA ARG A 27 -17.24 8.93 24.73
C ARG A 27 -18.02 7.72 24.25
N THR A 28 -17.31 6.66 23.87
CA THR A 28 -17.89 5.47 23.25
C THR A 28 -17.40 4.20 23.94
N ILE A 29 -18.27 3.21 24.13
CA ILE A 29 -17.90 1.85 24.52
C ILE A 29 -18.33 0.90 23.41
N LEU A 30 -17.42 0.07 22.89
CA LEU A 30 -17.79 -1.04 22.00
C LEU A 30 -17.93 -2.32 22.83
N THR A 31 -18.98 -3.11 22.57
CA THR A 31 -19.33 -4.33 23.32
C THR A 31 -19.96 -5.39 22.40
N GLY A 32 -20.31 -6.57 22.92
CA GLY A 32 -21.18 -7.51 22.21
C GLY A 32 -20.49 -8.36 21.13
N GLY A 33 -19.17 -8.37 21.09
CA GLY A 33 -18.36 -9.22 20.21
C GLY A 33 -16.91 -9.32 20.71
N PRO A 34 -16.09 -10.24 20.16
CA PRO A 34 -14.71 -10.41 20.62
C PRO A 34 -13.84 -9.20 20.22
N ILE A 35 -13.10 -8.63 21.18
CA ILE A 35 -12.18 -7.52 20.95
C ILE A 35 -10.75 -8.00 21.06
N HIS A 36 -10.10 -8.24 19.93
CA HIS A 36 -8.72 -8.66 19.85
C HIS A 36 -7.79 -7.46 20.08
N THR A 37 -6.92 -7.54 21.07
CA THR A 37 -6.08 -6.38 21.47
C THR A 37 -4.83 -6.20 20.60
N GLY A 38 -4.44 -7.22 19.82
CA GLY A 38 -3.16 -7.25 19.09
C GLY A 38 -1.93 -7.49 19.98
N VAL A 39 -2.12 -7.57 21.30
CA VAL A 39 -1.08 -7.92 22.27
C VAL A 39 -0.95 -9.44 22.33
N ALA A 40 0.26 -9.95 22.06
CA ALA A 40 0.53 -11.39 22.04
C ALA A 40 0.15 -12.06 23.38
N GLY A 41 -0.46 -13.25 23.31
CA GLY A 41 -0.81 -14.05 24.47
C GLY A 41 -2.02 -13.57 25.29
N ARG A 42 -2.72 -12.51 24.86
CA ARG A 42 -3.95 -12.05 25.51
C ARG A 42 -5.19 -12.60 24.84
N SER A 43 -6.12 -13.11 25.63
CA SER A 43 -7.49 -13.43 25.20
C SER A 43 -8.23 -12.17 24.73
N PRO A 44 -9.24 -12.31 23.85
CA PRO A 44 -10.09 -11.18 23.48
C PRO A 44 -10.78 -10.57 24.71
N ALA A 45 -10.94 -9.24 24.70
CA ALA A 45 -11.70 -8.52 25.70
C ALA A 45 -13.21 -8.51 25.36
N GLU A 46 -14.05 -8.27 26.37
CA GLU A 46 -15.51 -8.16 26.21
C GLU A 46 -15.94 -6.74 25.81
N ALA A 47 -15.18 -5.72 26.22
CA ALA A 47 -15.49 -4.32 25.96
C ALA A 47 -14.22 -3.45 25.86
N ILE A 48 -14.35 -2.33 25.13
CA ILE A 48 -13.33 -1.28 25.04
C ILE A 48 -14.00 0.09 25.16
N ALA A 49 -13.45 0.96 26.00
CA ALA A 49 -13.87 2.35 26.14
C ALA A 49 -12.89 3.29 25.42
N VAL A 50 -13.47 4.23 24.68
CA VAL A 50 -12.78 5.25 23.90
C VAL A 50 -13.26 6.62 24.35
N GLU A 51 -12.32 7.52 24.64
CA GLU A 51 -12.60 8.91 24.93
C GLU A 51 -11.70 9.81 24.06
N GLY A 52 -12.33 10.66 23.26
CA GLY A 52 -11.62 11.45 22.25
C GLY A 52 -10.93 10.53 21.25
N SER A 53 -9.61 10.58 21.18
CA SER A 53 -8.81 9.77 20.26
C SER A 53 -8.14 8.54 20.86
N ARG A 54 -8.39 8.25 22.15
CA ARG A 54 -7.61 7.23 22.89
C ARG A 54 -8.49 6.16 23.51
N VAL A 55 -7.90 4.97 23.63
CA VAL A 55 -8.43 3.89 24.46
C VAL A 55 -8.21 4.27 25.93
N VAL A 56 -9.27 4.28 26.74
CA VAL A 56 -9.21 4.63 28.17
C VAL A 56 -9.46 3.44 29.10
N ALA A 57 -10.16 2.41 28.62
CA ALA A 57 -10.28 1.13 29.32
C ALA A 57 -10.53 -0.03 28.34
N ILE A 58 -10.10 -1.23 28.70
CA ILE A 58 -10.33 -2.46 27.91
C ILE A 58 -10.34 -3.67 28.86
N GLY A 59 -11.26 -4.60 28.67
CA GLY A 59 -11.37 -5.78 29.53
C GLY A 59 -12.80 -6.28 29.63
N SER A 60 -13.22 -6.65 30.85
CA SER A 60 -14.61 -7.07 31.11
C SER A 60 -15.58 -5.90 30.96
N LEU A 61 -16.81 -6.18 30.53
CA LEU A 61 -17.84 -5.17 30.34
C LEU A 61 -18.10 -4.34 31.60
N ARG A 62 -18.14 -5.01 32.77
CA ARG A 62 -18.33 -4.35 34.07
C ARG A 62 -17.22 -3.34 34.37
N ALA A 63 -15.96 -3.72 34.18
CA ALA A 63 -14.82 -2.84 34.46
C ALA A 63 -14.79 -1.63 33.51
N VAL A 64 -15.09 -1.85 32.24
CA VAL A 64 -15.09 -0.81 31.20
C VAL A 64 -16.21 0.21 31.43
N ARG A 65 -17.45 -0.23 31.74
CA ARG A 65 -18.56 0.66 32.10
C ARG A 65 -18.28 1.50 33.34
N ALA A 66 -17.60 0.92 34.34
CA ALA A 66 -17.20 1.64 35.54
C ALA A 66 -16.13 2.71 35.24
N ALA A 67 -15.22 2.42 34.30
CA ALA A 67 -14.16 3.34 33.90
C ALA A 67 -14.65 4.51 33.03
N LEU A 68 -15.70 4.32 32.22
CA LEU A 68 -16.27 5.37 31.37
C LEU A 68 -17.81 5.44 31.49
N PRO A 69 -18.34 5.91 32.62
CA PRO A 69 -19.78 5.97 32.85
C PRO A 69 -20.47 6.96 31.91
N ARG A 70 -21.70 6.62 31.48
CA ARG A 70 -22.55 7.43 30.57
C ARG A 70 -21.99 7.60 29.15
N ALA A 71 -21.05 6.76 28.73
CA ALA A 71 -20.61 6.71 27.34
C ALA A 71 -21.71 6.13 26.42
N LYS A 72 -21.70 6.51 25.14
CA LYS A 72 -22.53 5.86 24.12
C LYS A 72 -22.04 4.42 23.94
N GLU A 73 -22.91 3.44 24.16
CA GLU A 73 -22.58 2.05 23.87
C GLU A 73 -22.93 1.70 22.42
N ILE A 74 -22.02 0.97 21.76
CA ILE A 74 -22.22 0.39 20.44
C ILE A 74 -22.09 -1.12 20.60
N ASP A 75 -23.17 -1.83 20.32
CA ASP A 75 -23.21 -3.28 20.29
C ASP A 75 -22.71 -3.78 18.93
N LEU A 76 -21.68 -4.62 18.93
CA LEU A 76 -21.10 -5.21 17.73
C LEU A 76 -21.91 -6.41 17.21
N ALA A 77 -22.93 -6.87 17.93
CA ALA A 77 -23.83 -7.95 17.52
C ALA A 77 -23.10 -9.23 17.07
N GLY A 78 -22.05 -9.60 17.80
CA GLY A 78 -21.18 -10.75 17.52
C GLY A 78 -20.02 -10.47 16.55
N ALA A 79 -19.96 -9.30 15.92
CA ALA A 79 -18.85 -8.91 15.05
C ALA A 79 -17.54 -8.75 15.85
N ALA A 80 -16.41 -9.05 15.20
CA ALA A 80 -15.11 -9.03 15.83
C ALA A 80 -14.39 -7.70 15.60
N ALA A 81 -13.83 -7.14 16.67
CA ALA A 81 -12.99 -5.95 16.61
C ALA A 81 -11.51 -6.34 16.64
N LEU A 82 -10.74 -5.76 15.72
CA LEU A 82 -9.29 -5.86 15.62
C LEU A 82 -8.67 -4.48 15.89
N PRO A 83 -7.39 -4.39 16.32
CA PRO A 83 -6.67 -3.13 16.21
C PRO A 83 -6.71 -2.67 14.75
N GLY A 84 -6.82 -1.37 14.56
CA GLY A 84 -6.99 -0.76 13.24
C GLY A 84 -5.95 -1.31 12.26
N LEU A 85 -6.43 -1.98 11.21
CA LEU A 85 -5.57 -2.52 10.17
C LEU A 85 -4.94 -1.36 9.39
N VAL A 86 -3.67 -1.51 9.04
CA VAL A 86 -2.88 -0.55 8.27
C VAL A 86 -2.25 -1.26 7.08
N ASP A 87 -2.46 -0.69 5.90
CA ASP A 87 -1.82 -1.15 4.68
C ASP A 87 -0.40 -0.58 4.60
N SER A 88 0.62 -1.41 4.82
CA SER A 88 1.99 -0.90 4.95
C SER A 88 2.64 -0.52 3.61
N HIS A 89 1.98 -0.72 2.48
CA HIS A 89 2.47 -0.31 1.16
C HIS A 89 1.29 -0.17 0.21
N ALA A 90 0.97 1.05 -0.22
CA ALA A 90 -0.03 1.32 -1.23
C ALA A 90 0.26 2.64 -1.95
N HIS A 91 -0.50 2.90 -3.02
CA HIS A 91 -0.43 4.10 -3.85
C HIS A 91 -1.81 4.78 -3.88
N MET A 92 -2.05 5.68 -2.92
CA MET A 92 -3.38 6.24 -2.62
C MET A 92 -4.04 6.91 -3.84
N THR A 93 -3.28 7.73 -4.56
CA THR A 93 -3.75 8.39 -5.79
C THR A 93 -4.11 7.36 -6.85
N GLY A 94 -3.28 6.32 -7.03
CA GLY A 94 -3.54 5.22 -7.96
C GLY A 94 -4.81 4.45 -7.62
N ILE A 95 -5.07 4.18 -6.34
CA ILE A 95 -6.32 3.56 -5.87
C ILE A 95 -7.52 4.39 -6.30
N GLY A 96 -7.49 5.70 -6.05
CA GLY A 96 -8.57 6.60 -6.42
C GLY A 96 -8.80 6.66 -7.93
N LEU A 97 -7.73 6.82 -8.70
CA LEU A 97 -7.77 6.87 -10.16
C LEU A 97 -8.29 5.55 -10.75
N ARG A 98 -7.91 4.39 -10.20
CA ARG A 98 -8.48 3.10 -10.61
C ARG A 98 -10.01 3.12 -10.51
N GLU A 99 -10.56 3.61 -9.41
CA GLU A 99 -12.03 3.67 -9.21
C GLU A 99 -12.73 4.79 -10.00
N MET A 100 -11.98 5.74 -10.54
CA MET A 100 -12.49 6.85 -11.37
C MET A 100 -12.37 6.58 -12.88
N THR A 101 -11.56 5.60 -13.26
CA THR A 101 -11.29 5.21 -14.66
C THR A 101 -11.83 3.81 -14.93
N LEU A 102 -11.55 3.25 -16.11
CA LEU A 102 -11.94 1.88 -16.43
C LEU A 102 -11.15 0.90 -15.54
N ASN A 103 -11.74 0.56 -14.40
CA ASN A 103 -11.23 -0.44 -13.48
C ASN A 103 -11.35 -1.81 -14.15
N LEU A 104 -10.25 -2.51 -14.40
CA LEU A 104 -10.21 -3.85 -15.00
C LEU A 104 -9.83 -4.93 -13.97
N ASP A 105 -9.80 -4.59 -12.68
CA ASP A 105 -9.59 -5.57 -11.62
C ASP A 105 -10.60 -6.71 -11.75
N SER A 106 -10.13 -7.92 -11.46
CA SER A 106 -10.90 -9.17 -11.44
C SER A 106 -11.46 -9.64 -12.80
N VAL A 107 -11.10 -9.01 -13.92
CA VAL A 107 -11.42 -9.52 -15.26
C VAL A 107 -10.64 -10.82 -15.52
N LYS A 108 -11.32 -11.85 -16.05
CA LYS A 108 -10.80 -13.22 -16.16
C LYS A 108 -10.63 -13.74 -17.59
N SER A 109 -10.93 -12.92 -18.60
CA SER A 109 -10.78 -13.27 -20.01
C SER A 109 -10.76 -12.02 -20.89
N ILE A 110 -10.37 -12.18 -22.15
CA ILE A 110 -10.49 -11.12 -23.15
C ILE A 110 -11.96 -10.76 -23.36
N ALA A 111 -12.86 -11.75 -23.34
CA ALA A 111 -14.30 -11.52 -23.45
C ALA A 111 -14.85 -10.64 -22.32
N GLU A 112 -14.45 -10.89 -21.07
CA GLU A 112 -14.83 -10.05 -19.93
C GLU A 112 -14.21 -8.64 -20.04
N LEU A 113 -12.97 -8.51 -20.52
CA LEU A 113 -12.34 -7.21 -20.78
C LEU A 113 -13.17 -6.42 -21.79
N GLN A 114 -13.51 -7.05 -22.93
CA GLN A 114 -14.30 -6.44 -23.99
C GLN A 114 -15.68 -6.02 -23.48
N ALA A 115 -16.36 -6.85 -22.68
CA ALA A 115 -17.66 -6.52 -22.10
C ALA A 115 -17.57 -5.30 -21.16
N LYS A 116 -16.54 -5.24 -20.31
CA LYS A 116 -16.33 -4.13 -19.37
C LYS A 116 -15.96 -2.84 -20.11
N LEU A 117 -15.12 -2.95 -21.15
CA LEU A 117 -14.76 -1.85 -22.03
C LEU A 117 -15.99 -1.30 -22.79
N ALA A 118 -16.83 -2.18 -23.34
CA ALA A 118 -18.04 -1.78 -24.06
C ALA A 118 -19.01 -1.03 -23.13
N ALA A 119 -19.25 -1.56 -21.92
CA ALA A 119 -20.09 -0.90 -20.93
C ALA A 119 -19.54 0.48 -20.53
N TRP A 120 -18.23 0.59 -20.32
CA TRP A 120 -17.59 1.85 -20.00
C TRP A 120 -17.66 2.86 -21.14
N ALA A 121 -17.39 2.44 -22.37
CA ALA A 121 -17.43 3.28 -23.55
C ALA A 121 -18.85 3.81 -23.83
N ALA A 122 -19.88 3.01 -23.56
CA ALA A 122 -21.28 3.43 -23.66
C ALA A 122 -21.66 4.50 -22.62
N GLN A 123 -21.14 4.38 -21.39
CA GLN A 123 -21.36 5.37 -20.32
C GLN A 123 -20.50 6.64 -20.48
N ASN A 124 -19.39 6.53 -21.21
CA ASN A 124 -18.43 7.60 -21.45
C ASN A 124 -18.18 7.72 -22.97
N PRO A 125 -19.14 8.31 -23.73
CA PRO A 125 -19.12 8.24 -25.20
C PRO A 125 -18.04 9.09 -25.87
N THR A 126 -17.39 10.00 -25.13
CA THR A 126 -16.40 10.94 -25.67
C THR A 126 -15.06 10.85 -24.93
N GLY A 127 -14.02 11.40 -25.56
CA GLY A 127 -12.68 11.48 -24.98
C GLY A 127 -11.91 10.15 -24.99
N PRO A 128 -10.60 10.19 -24.67
CA PRO A 128 -9.77 9.00 -24.58
C PRO A 128 -10.18 8.10 -23.41
N ILE A 129 -9.87 6.80 -23.51
CA ILE A 129 -10.17 5.81 -22.47
C ILE A 129 -8.87 5.40 -21.78
N ALA A 130 -8.77 5.69 -20.50
CA ALA A 130 -7.75 5.13 -19.63
C ALA A 130 -8.39 4.07 -18.72
N GLY A 131 -7.67 2.99 -18.47
CA GLY A 131 -8.06 1.95 -17.54
C GLY A 131 -6.85 1.19 -17.03
N ARG A 132 -7.04 0.40 -15.97
CA ARG A 132 -5.98 -0.48 -15.45
C ARG A 132 -6.51 -1.62 -14.61
N GLY A 133 -5.66 -2.60 -14.34
CA GLY A 133 -5.95 -3.69 -13.39
C GLY A 133 -6.22 -5.05 -14.04
N TRP A 134 -5.95 -5.18 -15.34
CA TRP A 134 -6.03 -6.48 -16.01
C TRP A 134 -4.73 -7.27 -15.79
N ILE A 135 -4.86 -8.58 -15.61
CA ILE A 135 -3.74 -9.53 -15.60
C ILE A 135 -4.20 -10.86 -16.20
N GLU A 136 -3.54 -11.24 -17.28
CA GLU A 136 -3.97 -12.30 -18.19
C GLU A 136 -3.47 -13.70 -17.82
N THR A 137 -2.68 -13.83 -16.76
CA THR A 137 -1.88 -15.04 -16.49
C THR A 137 -2.70 -16.32 -16.31
N HIS A 138 -4.02 -16.22 -16.06
CA HIS A 138 -4.96 -17.36 -15.96
C HIS A 138 -6.14 -17.24 -16.92
N TRP A 139 -6.06 -16.33 -17.87
CA TRP A 139 -7.11 -16.18 -18.86
C TRP A 139 -7.10 -17.41 -19.78
N PRO A 140 -8.28 -17.93 -20.16
CA PRO A 140 -8.37 -19.13 -20.99
C PRO A 140 -7.67 -18.98 -22.34
N GLU A 141 -7.45 -17.76 -22.81
CA GLU A 141 -6.77 -17.45 -24.06
C GLU A 141 -5.25 -17.70 -24.03
N GLY A 142 -4.62 -17.75 -22.85
CA GLY A 142 -3.19 -18.08 -22.71
C GLY A 142 -2.23 -17.11 -23.40
N ARG A 143 -2.66 -15.87 -23.68
CA ARG A 143 -1.88 -14.81 -24.34
C ARG A 143 -2.22 -13.44 -23.79
N PHE A 144 -1.34 -12.46 -24.02
CA PHE A 144 -1.68 -11.05 -23.82
C PHE A 144 -2.86 -10.64 -24.74
N PRO A 145 -3.72 -9.72 -24.28
CA PRO A 145 -4.64 -9.02 -25.18
C PRO A 145 -3.84 -8.18 -26.19
N THR A 146 -4.42 -7.95 -27.36
CA THR A 146 -3.82 -7.14 -28.44
C THR A 146 -4.72 -5.98 -28.83
N ARG A 147 -4.18 -5.05 -29.63
CA ARG A 147 -4.93 -3.90 -30.15
C ARG A 147 -6.17 -4.35 -30.91
N GLN A 148 -6.12 -5.48 -31.63
CA GLN A 148 -7.27 -6.02 -32.35
C GLN A 148 -8.41 -6.41 -31.41
N ASP A 149 -8.12 -6.93 -30.21
CA ASP A 149 -9.15 -7.31 -29.22
C ASP A 149 -9.92 -6.06 -28.73
N VAL A 150 -9.27 -4.90 -28.61
CA VAL A 150 -9.88 -3.66 -28.13
C VAL A 150 -10.39 -2.74 -29.24
N ASP A 151 -9.76 -2.75 -30.42
CA ASP A 151 -10.20 -2.00 -31.62
C ASP A 151 -11.60 -2.46 -32.06
N ALA A 152 -11.94 -3.73 -31.85
CA ALA A 152 -13.27 -4.27 -32.12
C ALA A 152 -14.39 -3.59 -31.30
N ILE A 153 -14.04 -2.97 -30.17
CA ILE A 153 -14.97 -2.28 -29.27
C ILE A 153 -14.83 -0.76 -29.39
N VAL A 154 -13.59 -0.25 -29.45
CA VAL A 154 -13.28 1.19 -29.50
C VAL A 154 -12.21 1.45 -30.58
N PRO A 155 -12.62 1.62 -31.85
CA PRO A 155 -11.69 1.75 -32.97
C PRO A 155 -11.13 3.16 -33.17
N ASP A 156 -11.81 4.19 -32.67
CA ASP A 156 -11.65 5.58 -33.10
C ASP A 156 -11.14 6.53 -32.00
N ARG A 157 -11.10 6.07 -30.75
CA ARG A 157 -10.67 6.85 -29.58
C ARG A 157 -9.36 6.31 -29.02
N PRO A 158 -8.38 7.15 -28.66
CA PRO A 158 -7.17 6.67 -27.99
C PRO A 158 -7.51 5.91 -26.71
N LEU A 159 -6.97 4.70 -26.58
CA LEU A 159 -7.18 3.81 -25.44
C LEU A 159 -5.85 3.30 -24.91
N LEU A 160 -5.67 3.38 -23.60
CA LEU A 160 -4.52 2.85 -22.86
C LEU A 160 -5.00 2.07 -21.63
N LEU A 161 -4.71 0.77 -21.59
CA LEU A 161 -5.07 -0.10 -20.46
C LEU A 161 -3.81 -0.62 -19.78
N GLY A 162 -3.50 -0.13 -18.58
CA GLY A 162 -2.38 -0.60 -17.78
C GLY A 162 -2.61 -2.00 -17.21
N ARG A 163 -1.63 -2.88 -17.33
CA ARG A 163 -1.61 -4.18 -16.64
C ARG A 163 -1.53 -3.95 -15.13
N SER A 164 -2.02 -4.88 -14.33
CA SER A 164 -2.08 -4.74 -12.87
C SER A 164 -0.73 -4.39 -12.24
N ASP A 165 0.35 -5.06 -12.68
CA ASP A 165 1.72 -4.85 -12.18
C ASP A 165 2.33 -3.49 -12.54
N GLY A 166 1.70 -2.70 -13.41
CA GLY A 166 2.22 -1.41 -13.88
C GLY A 166 3.44 -1.49 -14.81
N HIS A 167 3.89 -2.70 -15.16
CA HIS A 167 5.07 -2.93 -16.01
C HIS A 167 4.71 -3.21 -17.48
N ALA A 168 3.42 -3.13 -17.83
CA ALA A 168 2.96 -3.22 -19.21
C ALA A 168 1.66 -2.43 -19.42
N ALA A 169 1.42 -1.99 -20.66
CA ALA A 169 0.15 -1.41 -21.08
C ALA A 169 -0.27 -1.88 -22.47
N LEU A 170 -1.58 -1.96 -22.69
CA LEU A 170 -2.21 -2.20 -23.97
C LEU A 170 -2.70 -0.88 -24.58
N ALA A 171 -2.13 -0.49 -25.71
CA ALA A 171 -2.58 0.63 -26.53
C ALA A 171 -3.37 0.13 -27.75
N ASN A 172 -4.49 0.78 -28.09
CA ASN A 172 -5.23 0.48 -29.31
C ASN A 172 -4.62 1.15 -30.55
N SER A 173 -5.16 0.85 -31.75
CA SER A 173 -4.63 1.39 -33.01
C SER A 173 -4.69 2.91 -33.08
N ALA A 174 -5.73 3.54 -32.52
CA ALA A 174 -5.88 4.99 -32.49
C ALA A 174 -4.74 5.67 -31.70
N LEU A 175 -4.37 5.12 -30.53
CA LEU A 175 -3.30 5.66 -29.71
C LEU A 175 -1.91 5.42 -30.34
N LEU A 176 -1.65 4.23 -30.88
CA LEU A 176 -0.38 3.95 -31.57
C LEU A 176 -0.15 4.91 -32.75
N LYS A 177 -1.20 5.15 -33.56
CA LYS A 177 -1.15 6.11 -34.67
C LYS A 177 -0.87 7.53 -34.17
N LEU A 178 -1.51 7.95 -33.07
CA LEU A 178 -1.27 9.26 -32.46
C LEU A 178 0.17 9.42 -31.94
N ALA A 179 0.78 8.34 -31.46
CA ALA A 179 2.15 8.31 -31.00
C ALA A 179 3.18 8.15 -32.14
N GLY A 180 2.74 7.83 -33.36
CA GLY A 180 3.63 7.56 -34.50
C GLY A 180 4.38 6.23 -34.37
N ILE A 181 3.80 5.24 -33.69
CA ILE A 181 4.40 3.92 -33.51
C ILE A 181 3.92 2.97 -34.62
N ASP A 182 4.88 2.35 -35.30
CA ASP A 182 4.67 1.41 -36.41
C ASP A 182 5.70 0.25 -36.39
N SER A 183 5.71 -0.58 -37.45
CA SER A 183 6.65 -1.69 -37.59
C SER A 183 8.12 -1.29 -37.67
N SER A 184 8.44 -0.04 -38.01
CA SER A 184 9.81 0.49 -38.05
C SER A 184 10.31 1.02 -36.70
N THR A 185 9.40 1.26 -35.76
CA THR A 185 9.72 1.85 -34.46
C THR A 185 10.58 0.90 -33.61
N ALA A 186 11.73 1.39 -33.12
CA ALA A 186 12.63 0.64 -32.25
C ALA A 186 12.17 0.70 -30.77
N SER A 187 12.50 -0.33 -29.99
CA SER A 187 12.24 -0.32 -28.54
C SER A 187 13.24 0.60 -27.81
N PRO A 188 12.80 1.36 -26.78
CA PRO A 188 13.69 2.25 -26.03
C PRO A 188 14.56 1.47 -25.02
N PRO A 189 15.66 2.07 -24.51
CA PRO A 189 16.42 1.48 -23.41
C PRO A 189 15.54 1.17 -22.20
N GLY A 190 15.62 -0.06 -21.69
CA GLY A 190 14.82 -0.52 -20.55
C GLY A 190 13.32 -0.70 -20.85
N GLY A 191 12.92 -0.87 -22.11
CA GLY A 191 11.54 -1.16 -22.48
C GLY A 191 11.43 -1.98 -23.78
N GLN A 192 10.25 -2.53 -24.05
CA GLN A 192 10.00 -3.34 -25.24
C GLN A 192 8.65 -3.04 -25.89
N ILE A 193 8.61 -2.89 -27.21
CA ILE A 193 7.39 -2.88 -28.02
C ILE A 193 7.18 -4.30 -28.54
N LEU A 194 6.10 -4.97 -28.12
CA LEU A 194 5.81 -6.31 -28.65
C LEU A 194 5.25 -6.20 -30.07
N LYS A 195 5.82 -6.99 -30.98
CA LYS A 195 5.44 -7.06 -32.38
C LYS A 195 4.97 -8.48 -32.71
N ASP A 196 4.03 -8.60 -33.64
CA ASP A 196 3.58 -9.90 -34.14
C ASP A 196 4.56 -10.48 -35.18
N ALA A 197 4.21 -11.64 -35.75
CA ALA A 197 5.03 -12.34 -36.74
C ALA A 197 5.24 -11.55 -38.05
N SER A 198 4.41 -10.53 -38.33
CA SER A 198 4.56 -9.63 -39.48
C SER A 198 5.42 -8.40 -39.16
N GLY A 199 5.83 -8.23 -37.90
CA GLY A 199 6.59 -7.07 -37.43
C GLY A 199 5.71 -5.88 -37.02
N GLU A 200 4.39 -6.02 -37.06
CA GLU A 200 3.45 -4.97 -36.67
C GLU A 200 3.29 -4.91 -35.14
N PRO A 201 3.20 -3.71 -34.52
CA PRO A 201 2.97 -3.60 -33.09
C PRO A 201 1.65 -4.25 -32.67
N THR A 202 1.68 -5.08 -31.63
CA THR A 202 0.48 -5.73 -31.08
C THR A 202 -0.34 -4.79 -30.20
N GLY A 203 0.19 -3.61 -29.87
CA GLY A 203 -0.36 -2.71 -28.85
C GLY A 203 0.25 -2.88 -27.46
N MET A 204 0.98 -3.96 -27.21
CA MET A 204 1.62 -4.21 -25.92
C MET A 204 2.96 -3.47 -25.81
N LEU A 205 3.08 -2.64 -24.77
CA LEU A 205 4.25 -1.84 -24.43
C LEU A 205 4.74 -2.21 -23.03
N ILE A 206 6.00 -2.63 -22.90
CA ILE A 206 6.61 -3.12 -21.66
C ILE A 206 7.57 -2.09 -21.07
N ASP A 207 7.52 -1.88 -19.76
CA ASP A 207 8.38 -0.98 -18.99
C ASP A 207 8.52 0.40 -19.64
N ASN A 208 9.73 0.87 -19.96
CA ASN A 208 9.98 2.21 -20.50
C ASN A 208 9.32 2.46 -21.86
N ALA A 209 8.84 1.42 -22.57
CA ALA A 209 8.09 1.60 -23.80
C ALA A 209 6.72 2.24 -23.59
N GLN A 210 6.14 2.15 -22.37
CA GLN A 210 4.87 2.80 -22.05
C GLN A 210 4.94 4.33 -22.21
N ALA A 211 6.09 4.93 -21.85
CA ALA A 211 6.31 6.37 -21.97
C ALA A 211 6.16 6.93 -23.40
N LEU A 212 6.29 6.06 -24.42
CA LEU A 212 6.09 6.44 -25.83
C LEU A 212 4.66 6.89 -26.12
N VAL A 213 3.66 6.37 -25.37
CA VAL A 213 2.24 6.68 -25.56
C VAL A 213 1.62 7.48 -24.42
N GLU A 214 2.15 7.37 -23.20
CA GLU A 214 1.58 8.04 -22.01
C GLU A 214 1.45 9.56 -22.19
N SER A 215 2.43 10.21 -22.81
CA SER A 215 2.40 11.67 -23.08
C SER A 215 1.29 12.10 -24.05
N ARG A 216 0.64 11.15 -24.73
CA ARG A 216 -0.51 11.38 -25.63
C ARG A 216 -1.85 11.22 -24.92
N MET A 217 -1.86 10.66 -23.71
CA MET A 217 -3.06 10.55 -22.88
C MET A 217 -3.20 11.78 -21.98
N PRO A 218 -4.42 12.19 -21.61
CA PRO A 218 -4.61 13.29 -20.68
C PRO A 218 -4.01 12.95 -19.31
N THR A 219 -3.17 13.85 -18.79
CA THR A 219 -2.71 13.78 -17.41
C THR A 219 -3.87 14.11 -16.47
N ALA A 220 -3.93 13.44 -15.31
CA ALA A 220 -4.89 13.77 -14.27
C ALA A 220 -4.72 15.24 -13.83
N THR A 221 -5.83 15.99 -13.82
CA THR A 221 -5.83 17.38 -13.35
C THR A 221 -5.69 17.42 -11.83
N PRO A 222 -5.24 18.54 -11.23
CA PRO A 222 -5.19 18.67 -9.77
C PRO A 222 -6.53 18.38 -9.07
N ASP A 223 -7.65 18.69 -9.70
CA ASP A 223 -8.97 18.36 -9.15
C ASP A 223 -9.27 16.86 -9.23
N MET A 224 -8.90 16.19 -10.33
CA MET A 224 -8.99 14.73 -10.43
C MET A 224 -8.14 14.04 -9.36
N ILE A 225 -6.93 14.54 -9.07
CA ILE A 225 -6.08 14.03 -7.99
C ILE A 225 -6.76 14.18 -6.64
N ARG A 226 -7.33 15.36 -6.34
CA ARG A 226 -8.11 15.55 -5.10
C ARG A 226 -9.27 14.57 -4.98
N GLN A 227 -10.05 14.41 -6.05
CA GLN A 227 -11.18 13.47 -6.08
C GLN A 227 -10.71 12.02 -5.90
N ALA A 228 -9.59 11.64 -6.53
CA ALA A 228 -8.99 10.32 -6.39
C ALA A 228 -8.58 10.04 -4.94
N LEU A 229 -7.90 10.97 -4.29
CA LEU A 229 -7.50 10.83 -2.88
C LEU A 229 -8.71 10.64 -1.95
N VAL A 230 -9.78 11.41 -2.14
CA VAL A 230 -11.03 11.25 -1.37
C VAL A 230 -11.72 9.92 -1.68
N LYS A 231 -11.73 9.49 -2.94
CA LYS A 231 -12.28 8.19 -3.35
C LYS A 231 -11.51 7.03 -2.72
N ALA A 232 -10.18 7.12 -2.67
CA ALA A 232 -9.32 6.14 -2.04
C ALA A 232 -9.53 6.08 -0.52
N ASP A 233 -9.61 7.22 0.17
CA ASP A 233 -9.90 7.30 1.61
C ASP A 233 -11.20 6.56 1.96
N ARG A 234 -12.27 6.87 1.22
CA ARG A 234 -13.59 6.25 1.42
C ARG A 234 -13.59 4.76 1.14
N LEU A 235 -12.94 4.33 0.06
CA LEU A 235 -12.82 2.90 -0.29
C LEU A 235 -12.05 2.13 0.78
N TYR A 236 -10.94 2.67 1.24
CA TYR A 236 -10.12 2.02 2.25
C TYR A 236 -10.84 1.97 3.60
N ALA A 237 -11.50 3.06 4.00
CA ALA A 237 -12.34 3.10 5.18
C ALA A 237 -13.47 2.05 5.11
N SER A 238 -14.15 1.90 3.97
CA SER A 238 -15.20 0.89 3.80
C SER A 238 -14.71 -0.55 3.79
N ARG A 239 -13.42 -0.76 3.51
CA ARG A 239 -12.77 -2.07 3.61
C ARG A 239 -12.22 -2.40 5.00
N GLY A 240 -12.26 -1.47 5.94
CA GLY A 240 -11.74 -1.68 7.30
C GLY A 240 -10.31 -1.20 7.51
N TRP A 241 -9.68 -0.52 6.54
CA TRP A 241 -8.37 0.11 6.76
C TRP A 241 -8.51 1.38 7.60
N THR A 242 -7.59 1.57 8.54
CA THR A 242 -7.52 2.77 9.39
C THR A 242 -6.37 3.71 9.01
N GLY A 243 -5.50 3.24 8.12
CA GLY A 243 -4.40 4.01 7.56
C GLY A 243 -3.62 3.23 6.52
N LEU A 244 -2.67 3.90 5.89
CA LEU A 244 -1.77 3.32 4.91
C LEU A 244 -0.40 4.01 4.91
N HIS A 245 0.63 3.29 4.44
CA HIS A 245 1.89 3.89 4.05
C HIS A 245 1.85 4.12 2.54
N ASN A 246 1.83 5.39 2.15
CA ASN A 246 1.63 5.83 0.77
C ASN A 246 3.00 6.01 0.09
N MET A 247 3.22 5.26 -0.98
CA MET A 247 4.49 5.18 -1.70
C MET A 247 4.48 6.03 -2.97
N SER A 248 5.66 6.50 -3.37
CA SER A 248 5.88 7.25 -4.61
C SER A 248 4.99 8.49 -4.71
N VAL A 249 5.01 9.31 -3.66
CA VAL A 249 4.13 10.47 -3.54
C VAL A 249 4.78 11.70 -4.16
N SER A 250 4.04 12.36 -5.06
CA SER A 250 4.47 13.62 -5.68
C SER A 250 4.37 14.81 -4.70
N GLY A 251 4.95 15.95 -5.08
CA GLY A 251 4.80 17.19 -4.33
C GLY A 251 3.34 17.67 -4.31
N GLU A 252 2.66 17.60 -5.46
CA GLU A 252 1.27 17.98 -5.63
C GLU A 252 0.33 17.11 -4.79
N ASP A 253 0.53 15.79 -4.80
CA ASP A 253 -0.27 14.84 -4.02
C ASP A 253 -0.12 15.10 -2.53
N LEU A 254 1.11 15.37 -2.06
CA LEU A 254 1.34 15.69 -0.65
C LEU A 254 0.63 16.99 -0.23
N ILE A 255 0.64 18.02 -1.07
CA ILE A 255 -0.07 19.28 -0.82
C ILE A 255 -1.59 19.03 -0.76
N ALA A 256 -2.13 18.30 -1.73
CA ALA A 256 -3.55 17.95 -1.79
C ALA A 256 -3.97 17.13 -0.57
N LEU A 257 -3.19 16.11 -0.18
CA LEU A 257 -3.44 15.29 1.00
C LEU A 257 -3.52 16.11 2.28
N LYS A 258 -2.57 17.03 2.50
CA LYS A 258 -2.56 17.90 3.68
C LYS A 258 -3.78 18.83 3.71
N ALA A 259 -4.17 19.39 2.56
CA ALA A 259 -5.36 20.22 2.46
C ALA A 259 -6.65 19.43 2.76
N LEU A 260 -6.77 18.22 2.20
CA LEU A 260 -7.92 17.34 2.41
C LEU A 260 -8.01 16.80 3.85
N ALA A 261 -6.87 16.57 4.50
CA ALA A 261 -6.85 16.22 5.91
C ALA A 261 -7.31 17.38 6.79
N LEU A 262 -6.89 18.62 6.47
CA LEU A 262 -7.30 19.83 7.17
C LEU A 262 -8.80 20.11 7.00
N SER A 263 -9.37 19.86 5.82
CA SER A 263 -10.82 19.97 5.57
C SER A 263 -11.63 18.81 6.15
N GLY A 264 -10.96 17.72 6.56
CA GLY A 264 -11.60 16.52 7.09
C GLY A 264 -12.17 15.58 6.01
N GLU A 265 -11.86 15.82 4.73
CA GLU A 265 -12.26 14.98 3.60
C GLU A 265 -11.41 13.70 3.49
N VAL A 266 -10.17 13.72 3.99
CA VAL A 266 -9.32 12.54 4.21
C VAL A 266 -9.21 12.30 5.70
N GLN A 267 -9.62 11.11 6.14
CA GLN A 267 -9.74 10.77 7.55
C GLN A 267 -8.80 9.64 7.97
N LEU A 268 -8.33 8.82 7.02
CA LEU A 268 -7.31 7.81 7.28
C LEU A 268 -5.98 8.44 7.70
N ARG A 269 -5.16 7.68 8.42
CA ARG A 269 -3.77 8.05 8.68
C ARG A 269 -2.90 7.69 7.47
N VAL A 270 -2.11 8.64 6.97
CA VAL A 270 -1.29 8.44 5.77
C VAL A 270 0.18 8.75 6.07
N ASP A 271 1.04 7.73 5.92
CA ASP A 271 2.48 7.85 6.10
C ASP A 271 3.19 7.83 4.74
N ASN A 272 3.62 9.00 4.25
CA ASN A 272 4.07 9.18 2.87
C ASN A 272 5.58 8.99 2.69
N TYR A 273 5.96 8.35 1.59
CA TYR A 273 7.30 8.25 1.05
C TYR A 273 7.33 8.91 -0.32
N LEU A 274 8.13 9.97 -0.46
CA LEU A 274 8.14 10.81 -1.67
C LEU A 274 9.01 10.20 -2.77
N ASP A 275 8.69 10.45 -4.03
CA ASP A 275 9.64 10.17 -5.11
C ASP A 275 10.87 11.06 -5.00
N ILE A 276 12.00 10.58 -5.54
CA ILE A 276 13.31 11.26 -5.46
C ILE A 276 13.23 12.76 -5.83
N PRO A 277 12.55 13.19 -6.93
CA PRO A 277 12.47 14.61 -7.29
C PRO A 277 11.80 15.47 -6.22
N PHE A 278 10.84 14.92 -5.49
CA PHE A 278 10.07 15.63 -4.47
C PHE A 278 10.59 15.42 -3.04
N ALA A 279 11.54 14.49 -2.85
CA ALA A 279 12.09 14.13 -1.55
C ALA A 279 13.10 15.15 -0.97
N THR A 280 13.39 16.25 -1.67
CA THR A 280 14.44 17.19 -1.26
C THR A 280 14.26 17.72 0.16
N GLU A 281 13.04 18.07 0.56
CA GLU A 281 12.80 18.64 1.89
C GLU A 281 12.91 17.60 3.01
N VAL A 282 12.37 16.39 2.84
CA VAL A 282 12.49 15.30 3.84
C VAL A 282 13.94 14.81 3.95
N LEU A 283 14.69 14.80 2.84
CA LEU A 283 16.12 14.49 2.83
C LEU A 283 17.01 15.59 3.42
N ARG A 284 16.44 16.77 3.73
CA ARG A 284 17.17 17.89 4.35
C ARG A 284 16.77 18.13 5.80
N ARG A 285 15.48 18.14 6.09
CA ARG A 285 14.94 18.41 7.44
C ARG A 285 14.58 17.16 8.24
N GLY A 286 14.42 16.03 7.57
CA GLY A 286 13.94 14.79 8.19
C GLY A 286 12.42 14.66 8.12
N PRO A 287 11.86 13.61 8.77
CA PRO A 287 10.44 13.33 8.79
C PRO A 287 9.61 14.47 9.40
N SER A 288 8.36 14.62 8.96
CA SER A 288 7.43 15.62 9.48
C SER A 288 6.00 15.07 9.58
N VAL A 289 5.17 15.76 10.37
CA VAL A 289 3.74 15.48 10.51
C VAL A 289 3.00 16.80 10.32
N ASP A 290 1.85 16.75 9.64
CA ASP A 290 0.98 17.91 9.46
C ASP A 290 0.29 18.33 10.77
N SER A 291 -0.41 19.47 10.74
CA SER A 291 -1.08 20.01 11.92
C SER A 291 -2.26 19.15 12.40
N THR A 292 -2.85 18.32 11.53
CA THR A 292 -3.94 17.41 11.90
C THR A 292 -3.43 16.14 12.59
N GLY A 293 -2.14 15.83 12.44
CA GLY A 293 -1.57 14.56 12.89
C GLY A 293 -1.93 13.36 12.03
N ARG A 294 -2.63 13.55 10.90
CA ARG A 294 -3.06 12.47 9.99
C ARG A 294 -2.06 12.19 8.87
N ILE A 295 -1.40 13.24 8.36
CA ILE A 295 -0.52 13.15 7.20
C ILE A 295 0.92 13.31 7.66
N SER A 296 1.69 12.23 7.56
CA SER A 296 3.12 12.22 7.85
C SER A 296 3.93 12.13 6.57
N THR A 297 5.08 12.79 6.52
CA THR A 297 6.12 12.58 5.50
C THR A 297 7.27 11.86 6.17
N ARG A 298 7.50 10.60 5.82
CA ARG A 298 8.47 9.70 6.48
C ARG A 298 9.82 9.66 5.78
N GLY A 299 9.80 9.67 4.45
CA GLY A 299 11.00 9.31 3.71
C GLY A 299 10.87 9.43 2.20
N VAL A 300 11.73 8.66 1.53
CA VAL A 300 11.85 8.60 0.08
C VAL A 300 11.62 7.16 -0.41
N LYS A 301 10.94 7.00 -1.54
CA LYS A 301 10.81 5.73 -2.27
C LYS A 301 11.84 5.70 -3.40
N ILE A 302 12.53 4.57 -3.55
CA ILE A 302 13.56 4.31 -4.57
C ILE A 302 13.30 2.94 -5.19
N TYR A 303 13.71 2.74 -6.44
CA TYR A 303 13.54 1.49 -7.17
C TYR A 303 14.87 0.82 -7.49
N SER A 304 15.11 -0.37 -6.96
CA SER A 304 16.30 -1.16 -7.28
C SER A 304 16.14 -1.93 -8.60
N ASP A 305 15.00 -2.60 -8.79
CA ASP A 305 14.72 -3.48 -9.94
C ASP A 305 13.24 -3.42 -10.37
N GLY A 306 12.85 -4.21 -11.39
CA GLY A 306 11.46 -4.31 -11.87
C GLY A 306 10.62 -5.39 -11.18
N ALA A 307 9.58 -5.89 -11.86
CA ALA A 307 8.70 -6.93 -11.34
C ALA A 307 9.00 -8.34 -11.86
N LEU A 308 8.58 -9.36 -11.10
CA LEU A 308 8.80 -10.76 -11.46
C LEU A 308 7.99 -11.17 -12.71
N GLY A 309 6.72 -10.75 -12.79
CA GLY A 309 5.79 -11.15 -13.84
C GLY A 309 6.25 -10.74 -15.25
N SER A 310 6.75 -9.51 -15.38
CA SER A 310 7.32 -8.93 -16.61
C SER A 310 8.78 -9.30 -16.88
N ARG A 311 9.42 -10.09 -15.99
CA ARG A 311 10.85 -10.43 -16.03
C ARG A 311 11.80 -9.24 -15.82
N GLY A 312 11.34 -8.19 -15.14
CA GLY A 312 12.14 -7.03 -14.77
C GLY A 312 12.88 -7.14 -13.45
N ALA A 313 12.47 -8.05 -12.55
CA ALA A 313 13.13 -8.26 -11.26
C ALA A 313 14.57 -8.78 -11.42
N ALA A 314 15.51 -8.20 -10.67
CA ALA A 314 16.93 -8.50 -10.83
C ALA A 314 17.27 -9.80 -10.08
N LEU A 315 17.64 -10.85 -10.82
CA LEU A 315 17.94 -12.17 -10.27
C LEU A 315 19.45 -12.44 -10.21
N LEU A 316 19.88 -13.29 -9.26
CA LEU A 316 21.29 -13.74 -9.12
C LEU A 316 21.71 -14.75 -10.21
N ALA A 317 20.75 -15.30 -10.93
CA ALA A 317 20.93 -16.20 -12.06
C ALA A 317 19.81 -15.93 -13.09
N PRO A 318 19.95 -16.36 -14.35
CA PRO A 318 18.92 -16.11 -15.36
C PRO A 318 17.55 -16.65 -14.99
N TYR A 319 16.49 -16.06 -15.54
CA TYR A 319 15.13 -16.58 -15.42
C TYR A 319 15.05 -18.01 -15.97
N ALA A 320 14.31 -18.88 -15.28
CA ALA A 320 14.19 -20.29 -15.70
C ALA A 320 13.47 -20.46 -17.05
N ASP A 321 12.63 -19.51 -17.43
CA ASP A 321 11.90 -19.49 -18.70
C ASP A 321 12.31 -18.35 -19.65
N ALA A 322 13.42 -17.68 -19.36
CA ALA A 322 14.07 -16.69 -20.20
C ALA A 322 15.58 -16.69 -19.88
N PRO A 323 16.32 -17.73 -20.29
CA PRO A 323 17.71 -17.96 -19.88
C PRO A 323 18.69 -16.87 -20.34
N GLU A 324 18.27 -15.98 -21.25
CA GLU A 324 19.02 -14.82 -21.72
C GLU A 324 18.88 -13.58 -20.81
N SER A 325 17.97 -13.59 -19.84
CA SER A 325 17.68 -12.43 -18.99
C SER A 325 17.90 -12.72 -17.50
N GLU A 326 18.48 -11.75 -16.80
CA GLU A 326 18.58 -11.70 -15.33
C GLU A 326 17.77 -10.53 -14.74
N GLY A 327 16.89 -9.93 -15.54
CA GLY A 327 16.13 -8.73 -15.19
C GLY A 327 16.96 -7.45 -15.23
N LEU A 328 16.41 -6.39 -14.64
CA LEU A 328 16.88 -5.01 -14.83
C LEU A 328 17.20 -4.34 -13.50
N LEU A 329 18.27 -3.54 -13.47
CA LEU A 329 18.51 -2.56 -12.40
C LEU A 329 18.03 -1.19 -12.87
N LEU A 330 17.13 -0.57 -12.11
CA LEU A 330 16.42 0.64 -12.55
C LEU A 330 17.14 1.93 -12.18
N THR A 331 17.70 2.00 -10.96
CA THR A 331 18.38 3.20 -10.46
C THR A 331 19.90 2.99 -10.38
N PRO A 332 20.73 3.86 -10.98
CA PRO A 332 22.19 3.77 -10.86
C PRO A 332 22.66 3.85 -9.40
N GLU A 333 23.66 3.03 -9.03
CA GLU A 333 24.23 2.96 -7.67
C GLU A 333 24.61 4.34 -7.12
N ALA A 334 25.28 5.17 -7.91
CA ALA A 334 25.73 6.49 -7.47
C ALA A 334 24.56 7.39 -7.03
N GLN A 335 23.41 7.29 -7.72
CA GLN A 335 22.20 8.03 -7.36
C GLN A 335 21.60 7.48 -6.08
N VAL A 336 21.54 6.15 -5.92
CA VAL A 336 21.04 5.51 -4.69
C VAL A 336 21.87 5.94 -3.49
N LEU A 337 23.20 5.77 -3.53
CA LEU A 337 24.09 6.09 -2.42
C LEU A 337 24.01 7.58 -2.02
N ALA A 338 23.87 8.48 -2.99
CA ALA A 338 23.68 9.91 -2.72
C ALA A 338 22.39 10.19 -1.91
N VAL A 339 21.30 9.48 -2.21
CA VAL A 339 20.04 9.58 -1.46
C VAL A 339 20.19 8.96 -0.06
N LEU A 340 20.82 7.78 0.05
CA LEU A 340 21.02 7.11 1.34
C LEU A 340 21.84 7.97 2.32
N GLU A 341 22.91 8.62 1.86
CA GLU A 341 23.73 9.50 2.70
C GLU A 341 22.96 10.73 3.20
N ARG A 342 22.09 11.30 2.36
CA ARG A 342 21.20 12.40 2.77
C ARG A 342 20.17 11.93 3.80
N ALA A 343 19.54 10.78 3.55
CA ALA A 343 18.55 10.19 4.45
C ALA A 343 19.17 9.85 5.82
N LYS A 344 20.39 9.30 5.82
CA LYS A 344 21.18 9.04 7.05
C LYS A 344 21.40 10.31 7.87
N LYS A 345 21.70 11.44 7.23
CA LYS A 345 21.94 12.72 7.91
C LYS A 345 20.65 13.35 8.44
N SER A 346 19.57 13.33 7.66
CA SER A 346 18.30 13.96 8.05
C SER A 346 17.43 13.09 8.96
N GLY A 347 17.70 11.79 9.03
CA GLY A 347 16.85 10.81 9.71
C GLY A 347 15.61 10.40 8.91
N ALA A 348 15.54 10.77 7.62
CA ALA A 348 14.51 10.25 6.72
C ALA A 348 14.62 8.73 6.56
N GLN A 349 13.47 8.08 6.40
CA GLN A 349 13.42 6.67 6.05
C GLN A 349 13.66 6.47 4.56
N VAL A 350 14.18 5.31 4.19
CA VAL A 350 14.29 4.86 2.80
C VAL A 350 13.40 3.64 2.64
N ALA A 351 12.49 3.72 1.67
CA ALA A 351 11.72 2.61 1.15
C ALA A 351 12.33 2.20 -0.20
N MET A 352 12.96 1.03 -0.26
CA MET A 352 13.61 0.53 -1.47
C MET A 352 12.76 -0.59 -2.09
N HIS A 353 12.22 -0.39 -3.28
CA HIS A 353 11.64 -1.48 -4.06
C HIS A 353 12.74 -2.46 -4.46
N ALA A 354 12.62 -3.72 -4.03
CA ALA A 354 13.44 -4.81 -4.51
C ALA A 354 12.66 -6.14 -4.54
N ILE A 355 12.41 -6.67 -5.73
CA ILE A 355 11.67 -7.92 -5.91
C ILE A 355 12.62 -9.11 -6.05
N GLY A 356 13.61 -9.04 -6.92
CA GLY A 356 14.52 -10.14 -7.20
C GLY A 356 15.60 -10.32 -6.12
N ASP A 357 16.20 -11.50 -6.05
CA ASP A 357 17.22 -11.83 -5.04
C ASP A 357 18.51 -11.01 -5.21
N ARG A 358 18.88 -10.63 -6.44
CA ARG A 358 19.99 -9.70 -6.71
C ARG A 358 19.63 -8.28 -6.27
N GLY A 359 18.42 -7.81 -6.55
CA GLY A 359 17.94 -6.50 -6.09
C GLY A 359 17.92 -6.39 -4.57
N ASN A 360 17.43 -7.43 -3.88
CA ASN A 360 17.42 -7.52 -2.42
C ASN A 360 18.83 -7.51 -1.83
N ARG A 361 19.74 -8.36 -2.36
CA ARG A 361 21.14 -8.40 -1.91
C ARG A 361 21.83 -7.06 -2.07
N GLN A 362 21.70 -6.44 -3.25
CA GLN A 362 22.31 -5.14 -3.53
C GLN A 362 21.77 -4.04 -2.61
N SER A 363 20.47 -4.02 -2.35
CA SER A 363 19.85 -3.09 -1.40
C SER A 363 20.40 -3.24 0.02
N LEU A 364 20.55 -4.49 0.49
CA LEU A 364 21.16 -4.80 1.79
C LEU A 364 22.64 -4.38 1.83
N ASP A 365 23.41 -4.61 0.77
CA ASP A 365 24.82 -4.19 0.66
C ASP A 365 24.95 -2.67 0.77
N TRP A 366 24.10 -1.91 0.08
CA TRP A 366 24.09 -0.46 0.16
C TRP A 366 23.70 0.05 1.55
N PHE A 367 22.71 -0.58 2.20
CA PHE A 367 22.33 -0.22 3.56
C PHE A 367 23.44 -0.52 4.56
N GLU A 368 24.10 -1.69 4.47
CA GLU A 368 25.25 -2.07 5.29
C GLU A 368 26.45 -1.13 5.10
N ARG A 369 26.68 -0.66 3.86
CA ARG A 369 27.73 0.31 3.55
C ARG A 369 27.48 1.69 4.17
N VAL A 370 26.24 2.17 4.15
CA VAL A 370 25.92 3.56 4.53
C VAL A 370 25.65 3.70 6.03
N LEU A 371 24.97 2.74 6.66
CA LEU A 371 24.55 2.87 8.06
C LEU A 371 25.47 2.10 9.04
N ASP A 372 25.74 2.73 10.18
CA ASP A 372 26.25 2.03 11.36
C ASP A 372 25.07 1.43 12.13
N HIS A 373 24.71 0.20 11.76
CA HIS A 373 23.54 -0.52 12.27
C HIS A 373 23.65 -0.91 13.75
N ALA A 374 24.85 -0.93 14.31
CA ALA A 374 25.05 -1.17 15.74
C ALA A 374 24.61 0.03 16.59
N LYS A 375 24.64 1.24 16.03
CA LYS A 375 24.29 2.48 16.73
C LYS A 375 22.96 3.08 16.28
N THR A 376 22.52 2.74 15.08
CA THR A 376 21.40 3.43 14.45
C THR A 376 20.44 2.44 13.80
N ASN A 377 19.21 2.38 14.32
CA ASN A 377 18.12 1.76 13.62
C ASN A 377 17.29 2.84 12.91
N ARG A 378 17.52 3.02 11.60
CA ARG A 378 16.78 3.98 10.78
C ARG A 378 15.41 3.47 10.34
N ARG A 379 15.10 2.21 10.60
CA ARG A 379 13.87 1.54 10.14
C ARG A 379 13.72 1.73 8.63
N TRP A 380 14.82 1.61 7.90
CA TRP A 380 14.81 1.51 6.45
C TRP A 380 14.21 0.16 6.08
N ARG A 381 13.62 0.12 4.90
CA ARG A 381 12.77 -0.99 4.50
C ARG A 381 13.01 -1.34 3.06
N ILE A 382 12.92 -2.64 2.80
CA ILE A 382 12.81 -3.16 1.44
C ILE A 382 11.33 -3.47 1.22
N GLU A 383 10.77 -2.82 0.21
CA GLU A 383 9.45 -3.09 -0.31
C GLU A 383 9.49 -4.35 -1.18
N HIS A 384 8.42 -5.13 -1.07
CA HIS A 384 8.21 -6.45 -1.64
C HIS A 384 9.06 -7.51 -0.95
N ALA A 385 10.39 -7.37 -0.96
CA ALA A 385 11.33 -8.41 -0.48
C ALA A 385 10.88 -9.81 -0.97
N GLN A 386 10.46 -9.84 -2.24
CA GLN A 386 9.58 -10.89 -2.74
C GLN A 386 10.34 -12.18 -3.00
N VAL A 387 11.52 -12.09 -3.59
CA VAL A 387 12.46 -13.21 -3.79
C VAL A 387 13.74 -12.86 -3.06
N VAL A 388 14.00 -13.54 -1.95
CA VAL A 388 15.20 -13.32 -1.13
C VAL A 388 16.01 -14.61 -1.13
N SER A 389 17.27 -14.49 -1.55
CA SER A 389 18.22 -15.60 -1.43
C SER A 389 18.34 -16.02 0.05
N PRO A 390 18.19 -17.30 0.42
CA PRO A 390 18.15 -17.73 1.83
C PRO A 390 19.34 -17.25 2.69
N PRO A 391 20.60 -17.23 2.21
CA PRO A 391 21.72 -16.61 2.92
C PRO A 391 21.56 -15.13 3.28
N ASP A 392 20.73 -14.37 2.56
CA ASP A 392 20.50 -12.95 2.81
C ASP A 392 19.38 -12.69 3.82
N MET A 393 18.49 -13.65 4.09
CA MET A 393 17.36 -13.46 5.02
C MET A 393 17.79 -12.99 6.42
N PRO A 394 18.83 -13.58 7.06
CA PRO A 394 19.28 -13.11 8.39
C PRO A 394 19.83 -11.69 8.39
N ARG A 395 20.22 -11.14 7.23
CA ARG A 395 20.74 -9.79 7.12
C ARG A 395 19.67 -8.74 7.41
N PHE A 396 18.40 -9.03 7.13
CA PHE A 396 17.29 -8.12 7.50
C PHE A 396 17.27 -7.84 9.01
N ALA A 397 17.35 -8.89 9.83
CA ALA A 397 17.41 -8.76 11.28
C ALA A 397 18.71 -8.08 11.75
N LYS A 398 19.87 -8.53 11.23
CA LYS A 398 21.19 -7.99 11.58
C LYS A 398 21.31 -6.48 11.32
N LEU A 399 20.73 -6.02 10.20
CA LEU A 399 20.77 -4.62 9.77
C LEU A 399 19.54 -3.82 10.25
N GLY A 400 18.60 -4.43 10.98
CA GLY A 400 17.36 -3.75 11.37
C GLY A 400 16.50 -3.27 10.20
N VAL A 401 16.65 -3.91 9.02
CA VAL A 401 15.89 -3.62 7.80
C VAL A 401 14.54 -4.31 7.89
N ILE A 402 13.48 -3.57 7.61
CA ILE A 402 12.11 -4.11 7.60
C ILE A 402 11.83 -4.74 6.23
N ALA A 403 11.29 -5.94 6.23
CA ALA A 403 10.70 -6.55 5.03
C ALA A 403 9.23 -6.13 4.95
N SER A 404 8.89 -5.35 3.92
CA SER A 404 7.53 -4.90 3.66
C SER A 404 6.95 -5.72 2.53
N MET A 405 6.09 -6.68 2.85
CA MET A 405 5.69 -7.73 1.91
C MET A 405 4.19 -7.66 1.62
N GLN A 406 3.79 -8.05 0.40
CA GLN A 406 2.39 -8.12 -0.01
C GLN A 406 1.90 -9.57 -0.08
N PRO A 407 1.06 -10.03 0.87
CA PRO A 407 0.55 -11.39 0.83
C PRO A 407 -0.27 -11.72 -0.41
N SER A 408 -1.05 -10.78 -0.94
CA SER A 408 -1.78 -10.95 -2.21
C SER A 408 -0.88 -11.28 -3.41
N HIS A 409 0.32 -10.70 -3.51
CA HIS A 409 1.28 -11.08 -4.55
C HIS A 409 1.61 -12.59 -4.48
N ALA A 410 1.71 -13.16 -3.27
CA ALA A 410 1.98 -14.59 -3.12
C ALA A 410 0.81 -15.50 -3.51
N ILE A 411 -0.37 -14.98 -3.84
CA ILE A 411 -1.46 -15.80 -4.38
C ILE A 411 -1.78 -15.43 -5.82
N GLY A 412 -1.45 -14.21 -6.26
CA GLY A 412 -1.47 -13.79 -7.66
C GLY A 412 -0.31 -14.40 -8.47
N ASP A 413 0.87 -14.48 -7.88
CA ASP A 413 2.08 -14.94 -8.57
C ASP A 413 2.23 -16.46 -8.59
N LEU A 414 1.37 -17.18 -7.85
CA LEU A 414 1.33 -18.63 -7.72
C LEU A 414 1.37 -19.37 -9.07
N PHE A 415 0.86 -18.72 -10.10
CA PHE A 415 0.66 -19.29 -11.41
C PHE A 415 1.77 -19.02 -12.42
N PHE A 416 2.69 -18.09 -12.12
CA PHE A 416 3.81 -17.80 -13.02
C PHE A 416 5.17 -17.86 -12.32
N ALA A 417 5.27 -17.55 -11.04
CA ALA A 417 6.53 -17.54 -10.31
C ALA A 417 7.29 -18.88 -10.37
N PRO A 418 6.64 -20.06 -10.31
CA PRO A 418 7.37 -21.33 -10.47
C PRO A 418 8.09 -21.45 -11.82
N ALA A 419 7.44 -21.03 -12.91
CA ALA A 419 8.05 -21.03 -14.24
C ALA A 419 9.19 -20.01 -14.38
N ARG A 420 9.05 -18.84 -13.74
CA ARG A 420 10.06 -17.77 -13.77
C ARG A 420 11.31 -18.12 -12.95
N LEU A 421 11.14 -18.72 -11.78
CA LEU A 421 12.22 -18.92 -10.79
C LEU A 421 12.84 -20.32 -10.83
N GLY A 422 12.04 -21.35 -11.13
CA GLY A 422 12.40 -22.74 -10.89
C GLY A 422 12.38 -23.11 -9.39
N PRO A 423 12.47 -24.41 -9.07
CA PRO A 423 12.17 -24.93 -7.73
C PRO A 423 13.14 -24.45 -6.65
N GLU A 424 14.43 -24.28 -6.96
CA GLU A 424 15.43 -23.90 -5.94
C GLU A 424 15.26 -22.46 -5.47
N ARG A 425 15.00 -21.50 -6.38
CA ARG A 425 14.79 -20.10 -6.01
C ARG A 425 13.40 -19.85 -5.43
N LEU A 426 12.41 -20.69 -5.77
CA LEU A 426 11.07 -20.58 -5.19
C LEU A 426 11.07 -20.74 -3.66
N LYS A 427 12.04 -21.48 -3.10
CA LYS A 427 12.25 -21.60 -1.64
C LYS A 427 12.53 -20.26 -0.96
N GLY A 428 13.08 -19.28 -1.69
CA GLY A 428 13.33 -17.92 -1.20
C GLY A 428 12.20 -16.94 -1.47
N ALA A 429 11.13 -17.37 -2.14
CA ALA A 429 10.05 -16.50 -2.61
C ALA A 429 8.90 -16.42 -1.59
N TYR A 430 8.43 -15.20 -1.32
CA TYR A 430 7.35 -14.89 -0.38
C TYR A 430 7.56 -15.55 0.99
N ALA A 431 8.83 -15.67 1.42
CA ALA A 431 9.24 -16.49 2.56
C ALA A 431 9.15 -15.73 3.90
N TRP A 432 7.96 -15.19 4.18
CA TRP A 432 7.75 -14.33 5.35
C TRP A 432 7.91 -15.06 6.69
N THR A 433 7.63 -16.36 6.78
CA THR A 433 7.84 -17.12 8.02
C THR A 433 9.32 -17.35 8.24
N SER A 434 10.07 -17.65 7.19
CA SER A 434 11.53 -17.73 7.25
C SER A 434 12.16 -16.40 7.67
N LEU A 435 11.72 -15.27 7.10
CA LEU A 435 12.17 -13.94 7.54
C LEU A 435 11.85 -13.67 9.02
N LEU A 436 10.61 -13.93 9.46
CA LEU A 436 10.20 -13.76 10.86
C LEU A 436 11.05 -14.61 11.82
N LYS A 437 11.42 -15.85 11.43
CA LYS A 437 12.28 -16.73 12.24
C LYS A 437 13.69 -16.18 12.45
N THR A 438 14.18 -15.32 11.57
CA THR A 438 15.48 -14.65 11.76
C THR A 438 15.43 -13.52 12.80
N GLY A 439 14.22 -13.10 13.22
CA GLY A 439 14.00 -11.92 14.04
C GLY A 439 13.78 -10.64 13.24
N ALA A 440 13.71 -10.72 11.90
CA ALA A 440 13.37 -9.58 11.06
C ALA A 440 11.93 -9.11 11.33
N VAL A 441 11.69 -7.82 11.19
CA VAL A 441 10.34 -7.27 11.22
C VAL A 441 9.74 -7.39 9.84
N VAL A 442 8.60 -8.06 9.76
CA VAL A 442 7.76 -8.12 8.55
C VAL A 442 6.50 -7.29 8.78
N CYS A 443 6.24 -6.32 7.90
CA CYS A 443 4.96 -5.62 7.81
C CYS A 443 4.23 -5.98 6.51
N GLY A 444 2.90 -5.98 6.55
CA GLY A 444 2.05 -6.38 5.43
C GLY A 444 1.43 -5.17 4.73
N GLY A 445 1.41 -5.19 3.40
CA GLY A 445 0.66 -4.23 2.58
C GLY A 445 -0.01 -4.90 1.39
N SER A 446 -0.74 -4.15 0.58
CA SER A 446 -1.40 -4.69 -0.62
C SER A 446 -0.72 -4.29 -1.92
N ASP A 447 0.06 -3.21 -1.92
CA ASP A 447 0.53 -2.54 -3.13
C ASP A 447 -0.61 -2.09 -4.07
N ALA A 448 -1.80 -1.85 -3.52
CA ALA A 448 -2.89 -1.34 -4.31
C ALA A 448 -2.50 0.02 -4.95
N PRO A 449 -2.84 0.23 -6.23
CA PRO A 449 -3.86 -0.52 -6.96
C PRO A 449 -3.31 -1.69 -7.79
N VAL A 450 -2.06 -2.13 -7.62
CA VAL A 450 -1.55 -3.36 -8.25
C VAL A 450 -2.47 -4.53 -7.89
N GLU A 451 -2.69 -4.70 -6.59
CA GLU A 451 -3.69 -5.60 -6.06
C GLU A 451 -4.98 -4.86 -5.69
N GLN A 452 -6.00 -5.63 -5.29
CA GLN A 452 -7.31 -5.06 -5.01
C GLN A 452 -7.28 -4.03 -3.88
N GLY A 453 -6.43 -4.20 -2.86
CA GLY A 453 -6.34 -3.34 -1.68
C GLY A 453 -7.33 -3.70 -0.58
N ASP A 454 -7.61 -4.99 -0.40
CA ASP A 454 -8.61 -5.52 0.53
C ASP A 454 -7.95 -6.29 1.68
N PRO A 455 -8.15 -5.88 2.95
CA PRO A 455 -7.48 -6.52 4.07
C PRO A 455 -7.92 -7.97 4.27
N ARG A 456 -9.11 -8.36 3.77
CA ARG A 456 -9.59 -9.75 3.82
C ARG A 456 -8.72 -10.64 2.96
N ILE A 457 -8.37 -10.17 1.75
CA ILE A 457 -7.49 -10.88 0.82
C ILE A 457 -6.09 -10.97 1.42
N GLU A 458 -5.56 -9.86 1.95
CA GLU A 458 -4.21 -9.84 2.51
C GLU A 458 -4.08 -10.76 3.73
N PHE A 459 -5.06 -10.73 4.64
CA PHE A 459 -5.07 -11.61 5.81
C PHE A 459 -5.23 -13.08 5.39
N TYR A 460 -6.14 -13.37 4.46
CA TYR A 460 -6.34 -14.71 3.89
C TYR A 460 -5.06 -15.25 3.24
N ALA A 461 -4.42 -14.45 2.39
CA ALA A 461 -3.22 -14.86 1.67
C ALA A 461 -2.05 -15.14 2.63
N ALA A 462 -1.87 -14.32 3.66
CA ALA A 462 -0.80 -14.49 4.65
C ALA A 462 -0.90 -15.82 5.43
N ILE A 463 -2.12 -16.20 5.83
CA ILE A 463 -2.36 -17.40 6.66
C ILE A 463 -2.60 -18.68 5.85
N TYR A 464 -3.01 -18.55 4.59
CA TYR A 464 -3.53 -19.68 3.81
C TYR A 464 -2.73 -19.94 2.54
N ARG A 465 -2.21 -18.91 1.86
CA ARG A 465 -1.38 -19.02 0.64
C ARG A 465 -2.01 -19.78 -0.53
N HIS A 466 -3.34 -19.83 -0.60
CA HIS A 466 -4.04 -20.35 -1.79
C HIS A 466 -4.58 -19.19 -2.59
N ALA A 467 -4.72 -19.37 -3.90
CA ALA A 467 -5.49 -18.47 -4.74
C ALA A 467 -6.93 -18.30 -4.20
N LEU A 468 -7.63 -17.25 -4.64
CA LEU A 468 -8.98 -16.95 -4.18
C LEU A 468 -10.02 -18.03 -4.54
N ASN A 469 -9.72 -18.85 -5.56
CA ASN A 469 -10.52 -20.03 -5.92
C ASN A 469 -10.10 -21.31 -5.17
N GLY A 470 -9.18 -21.21 -4.21
CA GLY A 470 -8.65 -22.33 -3.44
C GLY A 470 -7.54 -23.12 -4.13
N TYR A 471 -7.06 -22.71 -5.30
CA TYR A 471 -5.94 -23.38 -5.98
C TYR A 471 -4.60 -23.15 -5.27
N VAL A 472 -3.76 -24.18 -5.24
CA VAL A 472 -2.35 -24.10 -4.87
C VAL A 472 -1.54 -25.03 -5.77
N GLY A 473 -0.43 -24.53 -6.30
CA GLY A 473 0.50 -25.31 -7.10
C GLY A 473 1.37 -26.24 -6.23
N PRO A 474 2.03 -27.25 -6.83
CA PRO A 474 3.06 -28.00 -6.13
C PRO A 474 4.18 -27.06 -5.67
N ASP A 475 4.76 -27.33 -4.51
CA ASP A 475 5.94 -26.65 -3.99
C ASP A 475 5.81 -25.11 -3.78
N TRP A 476 4.58 -24.58 -3.64
CA TRP A 476 4.33 -23.14 -3.40
C TRP A 476 4.78 -22.62 -2.02
N GLY A 477 5.32 -23.50 -1.18
CA GLY A 477 5.80 -23.15 0.17
C GLY A 477 4.67 -22.90 1.15
N LEU A 478 3.80 -23.89 1.40
CA LEU A 478 2.72 -23.76 2.41
C LEU A 478 3.26 -23.66 3.85
N GLU A 479 4.48 -24.12 4.09
CA GLU A 479 5.23 -23.92 5.33
C GLU A 479 5.56 -22.44 5.60
N GLU A 480 5.50 -21.59 4.57
CA GLU A 480 5.71 -20.16 4.75
C GLU A 480 4.47 -19.46 5.32
N ARG A 481 3.28 -20.07 5.39
CA ARG A 481 2.08 -19.46 6.01
C ARG A 481 2.36 -18.94 7.43
N VAL A 482 1.91 -17.72 7.72
CA VAL A 482 1.98 -17.19 9.09
C VAL A 482 0.78 -17.66 9.93
N SER A 483 0.96 -17.71 11.25
CA SER A 483 -0.16 -17.80 12.17
C SER A 483 -1.05 -16.55 12.10
N ARG A 484 -2.30 -16.67 12.53
CA ARG A 484 -3.24 -15.53 12.61
C ARG A 484 -2.70 -14.38 13.46
N GLN A 485 -1.96 -14.69 14.54
CA GLN A 485 -1.34 -13.68 15.42
C GLN A 485 -0.16 -12.95 14.77
N GLN A 486 0.58 -13.65 13.90
CA GLN A 486 1.62 -13.03 13.09
C GLN A 486 1.01 -12.17 11.98
N ALA A 487 -0.02 -12.67 11.27
CA ALA A 487 -0.76 -11.88 10.27
C ALA A 487 -1.37 -10.60 10.88
N LEU A 488 -2.08 -10.72 12.02
CA LEU A 488 -2.58 -9.56 12.74
C LEU A 488 -1.46 -8.58 13.06
N GLY A 489 -0.31 -9.08 13.51
CA GLY A 489 0.86 -8.27 13.79
C GLY A 489 1.42 -7.53 12.55
N MET A 490 1.48 -8.20 11.40
CA MET A 490 1.95 -7.63 10.14
C MET A 490 1.15 -6.38 9.72
N PHE A 491 -0.17 -6.41 9.91
CA PHE A 491 -1.08 -5.33 9.54
C PHE A 491 -1.38 -4.35 10.68
N THR A 492 -0.76 -4.48 11.85
CA THR A 492 -1.00 -3.61 13.00
C THR A 492 0.32 -3.16 13.66
N ARG A 493 0.87 -3.93 14.60
CA ARG A 493 2.07 -3.57 15.36
C ARG A 493 3.31 -3.39 14.48
N SER A 494 3.50 -4.24 13.47
CA SER A 494 4.64 -4.15 12.56
C SER A 494 4.52 -2.95 11.64
N ALA A 495 3.30 -2.64 11.17
CA ALA A 495 3.02 -1.42 10.43
C ALA A 495 3.35 -0.17 11.27
N ALA A 496 2.88 -0.13 12.52
CA ALA A 496 3.18 0.96 13.45
C ALA A 496 4.69 1.08 13.75
N TYR A 497 5.37 -0.05 13.97
CA TYR A 497 6.82 -0.08 14.15
C TYR A 497 7.54 0.45 12.92
N ALA A 498 7.11 0.09 11.71
CA ALA A 498 7.78 0.52 10.48
C ALA A 498 7.85 2.05 10.31
N VAL A 499 6.99 2.81 11.01
CA VAL A 499 6.93 4.28 10.93
C VAL A 499 7.19 4.99 12.26
N GLY A 500 7.72 4.30 13.28
CA GLY A 500 8.06 4.96 14.56
C GLY A 500 6.91 5.13 15.54
N ALA A 501 5.80 4.43 15.35
CA ALA A 501 4.52 4.72 16.02
C ALA A 501 4.02 3.60 16.96
N GLU A 502 4.81 2.55 17.22
CA GLU A 502 4.41 1.38 18.03
C GLU A 502 4.04 1.72 19.49
N ARG A 503 4.51 2.86 20.00
CA ARG A 503 4.16 3.35 21.35
C ARG A 503 2.79 4.01 21.39
N SER A 504 2.32 4.56 20.27
CA SER A 504 1.08 5.33 20.19
C SER A 504 -0.06 4.58 19.49
N ARG A 505 0.24 3.59 18.64
CA ARG A 505 -0.75 2.80 17.88
C ARG A 505 -0.20 1.42 17.51
N GLY A 506 -1.05 0.60 16.91
CA GLY A 506 -0.73 -0.76 16.44
C GLY A 506 -1.22 -1.86 17.38
N THR A 507 -1.72 -1.51 18.56
CA THR A 507 -2.48 -2.39 19.47
C THR A 507 -3.65 -1.63 20.08
N LEU A 508 -4.59 -2.33 20.71
CA LEU A 508 -5.63 -1.74 21.55
C LEU A 508 -5.18 -1.83 23.01
N ALA A 509 -4.43 -0.82 23.44
CA ALA A 509 -3.96 -0.68 24.82
C ALA A 509 -4.34 0.69 25.36
N VAL A 510 -4.58 0.78 26.67
CA VAL A 510 -4.90 2.06 27.35
C VAL A 510 -3.84 3.10 27.03
N GLY A 511 -4.28 4.29 26.61
CA GLY A 511 -3.43 5.40 26.18
C GLY A 511 -3.08 5.40 24.69
N GLN A 512 -3.18 4.28 23.98
CA GLN A 512 -2.97 4.23 22.53
C GLN A 512 -4.16 4.81 21.75
N ALA A 513 -3.92 5.14 20.48
CA ALA A 513 -4.91 5.62 19.55
C ALA A 513 -6.04 4.58 19.37
N ALA A 514 -7.28 5.05 19.43
CA ALA A 514 -8.47 4.24 19.20
C ALA A 514 -8.74 4.06 17.70
N SER A 515 -7.86 3.35 17.01
CA SER A 515 -8.10 2.89 15.63
C SER A 515 -8.54 1.44 15.66
N ILE A 516 -9.71 1.13 15.11
CA ILE A 516 -10.39 -0.18 15.26
C ILE A 516 -11.01 -0.57 13.92
N SER A 517 -10.78 -1.81 13.50
CA SER A 517 -11.42 -2.42 12.34
C SER A 517 -12.38 -3.49 12.82
N VAL A 518 -13.66 -3.40 12.45
CA VAL A 518 -14.69 -4.35 12.89
C VAL A 518 -15.24 -5.11 11.70
N PHE A 519 -15.24 -6.44 11.77
CA PHE A 519 -15.72 -7.32 10.72
C PHE A 519 -16.80 -8.28 11.23
N SER A 520 -17.78 -8.59 10.39
CA SER A 520 -18.89 -9.50 10.71
C SER A 520 -18.45 -10.95 10.95
N ARG A 521 -17.22 -11.29 10.55
CA ARG A 521 -16.60 -12.59 10.80
C ARG A 521 -15.24 -12.38 11.46
N ASP A 522 -14.94 -13.20 12.47
CA ASP A 522 -13.70 -13.11 13.23
C ASP A 522 -12.53 -13.74 12.48
N PHE A 523 -11.66 -12.91 11.88
CA PHE A 523 -10.46 -13.35 11.16
C PHE A 523 -9.54 -14.21 12.04
N MET A 524 -9.68 -14.14 13.36
CA MET A 524 -8.84 -14.89 14.29
C MET A 524 -9.34 -16.33 14.52
N THR A 525 -10.57 -16.66 14.12
CA THR A 525 -11.20 -17.95 14.48
C THR A 525 -11.94 -18.65 13.33
N VAL A 526 -12.47 -17.92 12.34
CA VAL A 526 -13.20 -18.55 11.21
C VAL A 526 -12.26 -19.37 10.30
N LYS A 527 -12.84 -20.22 9.45
CA LYS A 527 -12.04 -20.93 8.42
C LYS A 527 -11.43 -19.90 7.46
N PRO A 528 -10.25 -20.14 6.88
CA PRO A 528 -9.61 -19.16 5.99
C PRO A 528 -10.52 -18.65 4.87
N ALA A 529 -11.19 -19.53 4.12
CA ALA A 529 -12.09 -19.12 3.04
C ALA A 529 -13.23 -18.20 3.51
N ASP A 530 -13.71 -18.39 4.74
CA ASP A 530 -14.80 -17.60 5.32
C ASP A 530 -14.40 -16.14 5.58
N ILE A 531 -13.10 -15.81 5.59
CA ILE A 531 -12.60 -14.42 5.75
C ILE A 531 -13.01 -13.56 4.56
N LEU A 532 -13.02 -14.12 3.35
CA LEU A 532 -13.31 -13.38 2.12
C LEU A 532 -14.76 -12.87 2.07
N ASP A 533 -15.68 -13.56 2.76
CA ASP A 533 -17.09 -13.18 2.88
C ASP A 533 -17.36 -12.17 4.01
N ALA A 534 -16.37 -11.86 4.84
CA ALA A 534 -16.55 -10.94 5.95
C ALA A 534 -16.97 -9.55 5.43
N LYS A 535 -17.89 -8.90 6.12
CA LYS A 535 -18.29 -7.52 5.84
C LYS A 535 -17.65 -6.61 6.87
N THR A 536 -17.13 -5.47 6.44
CA THR A 536 -16.74 -4.40 7.36
C THR A 536 -18.02 -3.87 8.02
N VAL A 537 -18.09 -3.93 9.33
CA VAL A 537 -19.23 -3.40 10.11
C VAL A 537 -18.97 -1.95 10.50
N LEU A 538 -17.73 -1.66 10.91
CA LEU A 538 -17.32 -0.35 11.40
C LEU A 538 -15.82 -0.17 11.22
N THR A 539 -15.43 1.05 10.83
CA THR A 539 -14.04 1.48 10.83
C THR A 539 -13.90 2.74 11.66
N MET A 540 -13.02 2.68 12.67
CA MET A 540 -12.72 3.80 13.56
C MET A 540 -11.27 4.22 13.37
N VAL A 541 -11.03 5.53 13.24
CA VAL A 541 -9.69 6.13 13.20
C VAL A 541 -9.62 7.19 14.31
N ASP A 542 -8.72 6.99 15.27
CA ASP A 542 -8.53 7.92 16.38
C ASP A 542 -9.84 8.28 17.10
N GLY A 543 -10.65 7.27 17.39
CA GLY A 543 -11.93 7.40 18.09
C GLY A 543 -13.09 7.94 17.24
N LYS A 544 -12.83 8.34 15.98
CA LYS A 544 -13.86 8.77 15.03
C LYS A 544 -14.28 7.60 14.15
N ILE A 545 -15.58 7.34 14.07
CA ILE A 545 -16.13 6.38 13.09
C ILE A 545 -16.04 7.04 11.70
N VAL A 546 -15.28 6.43 10.80
CA VAL A 546 -15.08 6.90 9.42
C VAL A 546 -15.86 6.07 8.40
N TYR A 547 -16.37 4.91 8.81
CA TYR A 547 -17.27 4.05 8.06
C TYR A 547 -18.16 3.22 9.00
N GLU A 548 -19.41 3.04 8.61
CA GLU A 548 -20.42 2.18 9.23
C GLU A 548 -21.18 1.48 8.09
N GLY A 549 -21.29 0.15 8.15
CA GLY A 549 -21.66 -0.72 7.03
C GLY A 549 -23.06 -1.33 7.07
#